data_AF-A0A7V2ICB2-F1
#
_entry.id   AF-A0A7V2ICB2-F1
#
_cell.length_a   1.000
_cell.length_b   1.000
_cell.length_c   1.000
_cell.angle_alpha   90.00
_cell.angle_beta   90.00
_cell.angle_gamma   90.00
#
_symmetry.space_group_name_H-M   'P 1'
#
loop_
_entity.id
_entity.type
_entity.pdbx_description
1 polymer ?
#
loop_
_entity_poly.entity_id
_entity_poly.type
_entity_poly.pdbx_seq_one_letter_code
_entity_poly.pdbx_strand_id
1 'polypeptide(L)'
;AARARGMGAHVVVTEVEPLRALEAAMDGYQVMPMAEAAALGDVFVTVTGNRAVIRAEHFARMKDGAILANAGHFNVEIDLDALAARATRRRRIRPFVEEFALPDGRRLYVLGEGRLINLAAAEGHPAAVMDMSFANQALAVEHLVKHGRTLERRVYPVPTEIDREIARLKLASLGVRIDELTPDQQAYLASWQHGT
;
A
#
# COMPACT_ATOMS: atom_id res chain seq x y z
N ALA A 1 -0.72 0.44 8.03
CA ALA A 1 -0.97 -0.02 9.42
C ALA A 1 0.01 0.60 10.43
N ALA A 2 1.32 0.29 10.35
CA ALA A 2 2.32 0.72 11.34
C ALA A 2 2.33 2.24 11.64
N ARG A 3 2.24 3.11 10.64
CA ARG A 3 2.20 4.57 10.84
C ARG A 3 0.98 5.04 11.64
N ALA A 4 -0.21 4.49 11.35
CA ALA A 4 -1.42 4.81 12.09
C ALA A 4 -1.33 4.34 13.56
N ARG A 5 -0.83 3.12 13.79
CA ARG A 5 -0.57 2.60 15.14
C ARG A 5 0.45 3.46 15.90
N GLY A 6 1.52 3.89 15.23
CA GLY A 6 2.53 4.80 15.81
C GLY A 6 1.98 6.17 16.20
N MET A 7 0.85 6.58 15.62
CA MET A 7 0.10 7.79 16.00
C MET A 7 -0.99 7.51 17.06
N GLY A 8 -1.04 6.30 17.62
CA GLY A 8 -1.99 5.91 18.66
C GLY A 8 -3.33 5.37 18.17
N ALA A 9 -3.49 5.12 16.86
CA ALA A 9 -4.73 4.55 16.33
C ALA A 9 -4.88 3.06 16.69
N HIS A 10 -6.11 2.63 16.96
CA HIS A 10 -6.48 1.22 16.98
C HIS A 10 -6.70 0.74 15.54
N VAL A 11 -5.82 -0.14 15.05
CA VAL A 11 -5.80 -0.53 13.63
C VAL A 11 -6.46 -1.90 13.44
N VAL A 12 -7.46 -1.93 12.55
CA VAL A 12 -8.09 -3.14 12.03
C VAL A 12 -7.62 -3.37 10.60
N VAL A 13 -7.28 -4.62 10.28
CA VAL A 13 -6.90 -5.07 8.94
C VAL A 13 -7.99 -5.97 8.39
N THR A 14 -8.36 -5.76 7.11
CA THR A 14 -9.25 -6.65 6.37
C THR A 14 -8.42 -7.35 5.31
N GLU A 15 -8.38 -8.69 5.30
CA GLU A 15 -7.66 -9.45 4.29
C GLU A 15 -8.44 -10.70 3.84
N VAL A 16 -8.24 -11.07 2.58
CA VAL A 16 -8.69 -12.30 1.93
C VAL A 16 -7.58 -13.35 1.85
N GLU A 17 -6.30 -12.95 1.85
CA GLU A 17 -5.16 -13.87 1.78
C GLU A 17 -4.74 -14.34 3.19
N PRO A 18 -4.73 -15.66 3.48
CA PRO A 18 -4.48 -16.17 4.82
C PRO A 18 -3.09 -15.88 5.42
N LEU A 19 -2.02 -15.93 4.62
CA LEU A 19 -0.66 -15.64 5.09
C LEU A 19 -0.53 -14.16 5.48
N ARG A 20 -1.05 -13.24 4.67
CA ARG A 20 -1.05 -11.80 4.97
C ARG A 20 -1.95 -11.46 6.15
N ALA A 21 -3.10 -12.12 6.28
CA ALA A 21 -3.95 -12.02 7.45
C ALA A 21 -3.21 -12.49 8.73
N LEU A 22 -2.50 -13.62 8.65
CA LEU A 22 -1.73 -14.15 9.76
C LEU A 22 -0.57 -13.21 10.14
N GLU A 23 0.18 -12.69 9.17
CA GLU A 23 1.23 -11.68 9.39
C GLU A 23 0.68 -10.46 10.15
N ALA A 24 -0.47 -9.92 9.70
CA ALA A 24 -1.11 -8.79 10.37
C ALA A 24 -1.54 -9.12 11.81
N ALA A 25 -2.06 -10.33 12.05
CA ALA A 25 -2.42 -10.77 13.40
C ALA A 25 -1.18 -10.94 14.29
N MET A 26 -0.08 -11.49 13.76
CA MET A 26 1.18 -11.65 14.48
C MET A 26 1.86 -10.32 14.80
N ASP A 27 1.69 -9.31 13.93
CA ASP A 27 2.08 -7.94 14.20
C ASP A 27 1.19 -7.25 15.26
N GLY A 28 0.13 -7.91 15.74
CA GLY A 28 -0.76 -7.44 16.78
C GLY A 28 -1.88 -6.51 16.29
N TYR A 29 -2.23 -6.58 15.00
CA TYR A 29 -3.43 -5.92 14.48
C TYR A 29 -4.66 -6.81 14.62
N GLN A 30 -5.83 -6.21 14.86
CA GLN A 30 -7.07 -6.96 14.80
C GLN A 30 -7.41 -7.24 13.33
N VAL A 31 -7.71 -8.50 12.99
CA VAL A 31 -8.10 -8.90 11.64
C VAL A 31 -9.57 -9.30 11.64
N MET A 32 -10.37 -8.71 10.75
CA MET A 32 -11.78 -9.06 10.61
C MET A 32 -12.31 -8.74 9.19
N PRO A 33 -13.47 -9.29 8.79
CA PRO A 33 -14.13 -8.92 7.55
C PRO A 33 -14.54 -7.45 7.50
N MET A 34 -14.53 -6.85 6.30
CA MET A 34 -14.95 -5.45 6.08
C MET A 34 -16.39 -5.19 6.55
N ALA A 35 -17.28 -6.17 6.44
CA ALA A 35 -18.65 -6.06 6.94
C ALA A 35 -18.68 -5.71 8.44
N GLU A 36 -17.84 -6.34 9.25
CA GLU A 36 -17.73 -6.08 10.69
C GLU A 36 -16.99 -4.77 10.96
N ALA A 37 -15.85 -4.57 10.29
CA ALA A 37 -15.03 -3.36 10.44
C ALA A 37 -15.79 -2.07 10.10
N ALA A 38 -16.73 -2.12 9.16
CA ALA A 38 -17.54 -0.97 8.74
C ALA A 38 -18.33 -0.34 9.90
N ALA A 39 -18.75 -1.13 10.89
CA ALA A 39 -19.48 -0.60 12.06
C ALA A 39 -18.54 0.04 13.11
N LEU A 40 -17.25 -0.27 13.06
CA LEU A 40 -16.27 0.11 14.08
C LEU A 40 -15.37 1.25 13.64
N GLY A 41 -15.03 1.33 12.35
CA GLY A 41 -14.03 2.26 11.84
C GLY A 41 -14.50 3.72 11.82
N ASP A 42 -13.59 4.61 12.17
CA ASP A 42 -13.73 6.06 12.02
C ASP A 42 -13.01 6.57 10.76
N VAL A 43 -11.92 5.88 10.38
CA VAL A 43 -11.13 6.16 9.17
C VAL A 43 -10.90 4.85 8.42
N PHE A 44 -11.23 4.86 7.12
CA PHE A 44 -11.10 3.73 6.21
C PHE A 44 -10.08 4.07 5.14
N VAL A 45 -9.06 3.23 4.98
CA VAL A 45 -8.02 3.38 3.95
C VAL A 45 -7.92 2.10 3.14
N THR A 46 -8.26 2.17 1.85
CA THR A 46 -8.15 1.03 0.93
C THR A 46 -6.76 0.98 0.28
N VAL A 47 -6.14 -0.19 0.26
CA VAL A 47 -4.77 -0.44 -0.26
C VAL A 47 -4.67 -1.81 -0.95
N THR A 48 -5.74 -2.26 -1.59
CA THR A 48 -5.92 -3.64 -2.03
C THR A 48 -5.51 -3.90 -3.48
N GLY A 49 -5.51 -2.86 -4.30
CA GLY A 49 -5.39 -3.00 -5.75
C GLY A 49 -6.65 -3.54 -6.44
N ASN A 50 -7.79 -3.66 -5.74
CA ASN A 50 -8.98 -4.34 -6.23
C ASN A 50 -10.20 -3.40 -6.27
N ARG A 51 -11.25 -3.78 -7.00
CA ARG A 51 -12.45 -2.97 -7.19
C ARG A 51 -13.48 -3.22 -6.10
N ALA A 52 -14.19 -2.17 -5.70
CA ALA A 52 -15.37 -2.24 -4.84
C ALA A 52 -15.09 -3.03 -3.54
N VAL A 53 -14.01 -2.67 -2.86
CA VAL A 53 -13.64 -3.19 -1.54
C VAL A 53 -14.56 -2.59 -0.48
N ILE A 54 -14.87 -1.30 -0.60
CA ILE A 54 -15.91 -0.64 0.19
C ILE A 54 -17.14 -0.42 -0.70
N ARG A 55 -18.28 -1.00 -0.31
CA ARG A 55 -19.50 -1.12 -1.12
C ARG A 55 -20.73 -0.61 -0.37
N ALA A 56 -21.88 -0.61 -1.06
CA ALA A 56 -23.18 -0.16 -0.55
C ALA A 56 -23.52 -0.68 0.86
N GLU A 57 -23.31 -1.98 1.11
CA GLU A 57 -23.59 -2.62 2.38
C GLU A 57 -22.66 -2.16 3.52
N HIS A 58 -21.43 -1.73 3.17
CA HIS A 58 -20.48 -1.19 4.14
C HIS A 58 -20.86 0.24 4.53
N PHE A 59 -21.21 1.09 3.56
CA PHE A 59 -21.65 2.47 3.83
C PHE A 59 -22.87 2.52 4.77
N ALA A 60 -23.79 1.55 4.66
CA ALA A 60 -24.95 1.44 5.53
C ALA A 60 -24.60 1.24 7.01
N ARG A 61 -23.40 0.71 7.32
CA ARG A 61 -22.96 0.38 8.68
C ARG A 61 -22.00 1.42 9.28
N MET A 62 -21.44 2.32 8.47
CA MET A 62 -20.46 3.31 8.91
C MET A 62 -21.03 4.34 9.90
N LYS A 63 -20.20 4.79 10.83
CA LYS A 63 -20.57 5.85 11.77
C LYS A 63 -20.80 7.18 11.05
N ASP A 64 -21.57 8.08 11.66
CA ASP A 64 -21.59 9.48 11.21
C ASP A 64 -20.18 10.06 11.31
N GLY A 65 -19.76 10.76 10.26
CA GLY A 65 -18.46 11.39 10.15
C GLY A 65 -17.32 10.48 9.74
N ALA A 66 -17.58 9.22 9.36
CA ALA A 66 -16.54 8.33 8.88
C ALA A 66 -15.81 8.89 7.65
N ILE A 67 -14.48 8.74 7.64
CA ILE A 67 -13.59 9.25 6.60
C ILE A 67 -13.14 8.08 5.72
N LEU A 68 -13.27 8.22 4.41
CA LEU A 68 -12.86 7.24 3.42
C LEU A 68 -11.74 7.80 2.55
N ALA A 69 -10.66 7.04 2.44
CA ALA A 69 -9.53 7.34 1.58
C ALA A 69 -9.07 6.09 0.84
N ASN A 70 -8.48 6.30 -0.33
CA ASN A 70 -7.85 5.24 -1.10
C ASN A 70 -6.37 5.57 -1.27
N ALA A 71 -5.50 4.60 -1.02
CA ALA A 71 -4.07 4.68 -1.29
C ALA A 71 -3.59 3.53 -2.19
N GLY A 72 -4.51 2.74 -2.75
CA GLY A 72 -4.22 1.67 -3.69
C GLY A 72 -4.47 2.07 -5.14
N HIS A 73 -5.31 1.33 -5.86
CA HIS A 73 -5.42 1.43 -7.32
C HIS A 73 -6.48 2.43 -7.78
N PHE A 74 -6.03 3.46 -8.50
CA PHE A 74 -6.84 4.53 -9.10
C PHE A 74 -7.93 5.06 -8.18
N ASN A 75 -9.20 4.93 -8.55
CA ASN A 75 -10.37 5.36 -7.79
C ASN A 75 -11.45 4.28 -7.70
N VAL A 76 -11.08 3.01 -7.87
CA VAL A 76 -12.04 1.91 -8.03
C VAL A 76 -12.25 1.09 -6.75
N GLU A 77 -11.41 1.27 -5.73
CA GLU A 77 -11.50 0.48 -4.49
C GLU A 77 -12.72 0.86 -3.63
N ILE A 78 -13.15 2.12 -3.70
CA ILE A 78 -14.36 2.61 -3.06
C ILE A 78 -15.43 2.73 -4.15
N ASP A 79 -16.58 2.10 -3.94
CA ASP A 79 -17.71 2.19 -4.86
C ASP A 79 -18.41 3.56 -4.73
N LEU A 80 -17.84 4.58 -5.36
CA LEU A 80 -18.32 5.96 -5.31
C LEU A 80 -19.68 6.13 -6.01
N ASP A 81 -19.97 5.31 -7.02
CA ASP A 81 -21.26 5.33 -7.71
C ASP A 81 -22.36 4.80 -6.79
N ALA A 82 -22.11 3.69 -6.10
CA ALA A 82 -23.04 3.19 -5.08
C ALA A 82 -23.21 4.17 -3.91
N LEU A 83 -22.14 4.85 -3.49
CA LEU A 83 -22.22 5.88 -2.46
C LEU A 83 -23.06 7.08 -2.94
N ALA A 84 -22.82 7.56 -4.16
CA ALA A 84 -23.55 8.67 -4.75
C ALA A 84 -25.04 8.36 -4.93
N ALA A 85 -25.37 7.14 -5.36
CA ALA A 85 -26.76 6.68 -5.50
C ALA A 85 -27.52 6.61 -4.15
N ARG A 86 -26.81 6.42 -3.03
CA ARG A 86 -27.39 6.41 -1.68
C ARG A 86 -27.44 7.79 -1.04
N ALA A 87 -26.59 8.72 -1.46
CA ALA A 87 -26.49 10.03 -0.85
C ALA A 87 -27.67 10.93 -1.25
N THR A 88 -28.25 11.62 -0.28
CA THR A 88 -29.26 12.66 -0.53
C THR A 88 -28.61 13.96 -1.00
N ARG A 89 -27.33 14.16 -0.64
CA ARG A 89 -26.55 15.33 -1.05
C ARG A 89 -25.06 14.99 -1.12
N ARG A 90 -24.39 15.50 -2.16
CA ARG A 90 -22.94 15.50 -2.29
C ARG A 90 -22.45 16.94 -2.38
N ARG A 91 -21.46 17.32 -1.59
CA ARG A 91 -20.83 18.65 -1.69
C ARG A 91 -19.34 18.61 -1.36
N ARG A 92 -18.55 19.42 -2.06
CA ARG A 92 -17.18 19.70 -1.66
C ARG A 92 -17.18 20.67 -0.49
N ILE A 93 -16.66 20.25 0.66
CA ILE A 93 -16.61 21.09 1.87
C ILE A 93 -15.28 21.83 2.03
N ARG A 94 -14.20 21.29 1.45
CA ARG A 94 -12.89 21.93 1.32
C ARG A 94 -12.09 21.27 0.18
N PRO A 95 -10.93 21.79 -0.23
CA PRO A 95 -10.08 21.10 -1.21
C PRO A 95 -9.86 19.64 -0.82
N PHE A 96 -10.05 18.74 -1.80
CA PHE A 96 -9.87 17.29 -1.66
C PHE A 96 -10.79 16.58 -0.66
N VAL A 97 -11.86 17.23 -0.16
CA VAL A 97 -12.81 16.60 0.76
C VAL A 97 -14.24 16.82 0.29
N GLU A 98 -14.93 15.72 0.04
CA GLU A 98 -16.35 15.69 -0.32
C GLU A 98 -17.16 15.06 0.81
N GLU A 99 -18.26 15.70 1.16
CA GLU A 99 -19.26 15.19 2.10
C GLU A 99 -20.41 14.57 1.31
N PHE A 100 -20.77 13.34 1.68
CA PHE A 100 -21.95 12.61 1.23
C PHE A 100 -22.92 12.49 2.40
N ALA A 101 -24.03 13.23 2.35
CA ALA A 101 -25.10 13.12 3.33
C ALA A 101 -26.00 11.94 2.99
N LEU A 102 -26.30 11.09 3.96
CA LEU A 102 -27.17 9.92 3.82
C LEU A 102 -28.60 10.23 4.27
N PRO A 103 -29.60 9.41 3.87
CA PRO A 103 -31.01 9.63 4.21
C PRO A 103 -31.31 9.63 5.71
N ASP A 104 -30.49 8.94 6.51
CA ASP A 104 -30.63 8.85 7.96
C ASP A 104 -29.92 9.99 8.73
N GLY A 105 -29.41 10.99 8.01
CA GLY A 105 -28.73 12.15 8.59
C GLY A 105 -27.24 11.95 8.84
N ARG A 106 -26.70 10.73 8.68
CA ARG A 106 -25.25 10.50 8.74
C ARG A 106 -24.54 11.15 7.56
N ARG A 107 -23.26 11.48 7.75
CA ARG A 107 -22.37 12.07 6.77
C ARG A 107 -21.14 11.18 6.61
N LEU A 108 -20.76 10.91 5.38
CA LEU A 108 -19.51 10.23 5.05
C LEU A 108 -18.61 11.19 4.29
N TYR A 109 -17.31 11.18 4.58
CA TYR A 109 -16.34 12.06 3.95
C TYR A 109 -15.41 11.25 3.04
N VAL A 110 -15.38 11.58 1.75
CA VAL A 110 -14.46 10.97 0.80
C VAL A 110 -13.31 11.94 0.54
N LEU A 111 -12.09 11.45 0.71
CA LEU A 111 -10.88 12.20 0.42
C LEU A 111 -10.39 11.96 -1.01
N GLY A 112 -9.90 13.01 -1.67
CA GLY A 112 -9.21 12.93 -2.95
C GLY A 112 -10.06 12.37 -4.10
N GLU A 113 -11.40 12.47 -4.03
CA GLU A 113 -12.32 11.87 -5.02
C GLU A 113 -12.12 10.35 -5.14
N GLY A 114 -11.69 9.70 -4.06
CA GLY A 114 -11.33 8.27 -4.04
C GLY A 114 -10.06 7.92 -4.81
N ARG A 115 -9.32 8.90 -5.36
CA ARG A 115 -8.00 8.70 -5.95
C ARG A 115 -6.94 8.47 -4.86
N LEU A 116 -5.73 8.12 -5.29
CA LEU A 116 -4.56 7.93 -4.43
C LEU A 116 -4.34 9.15 -3.54
N ILE A 117 -4.69 9.03 -2.26
CA ILE A 117 -4.79 10.16 -1.34
C ILE A 117 -3.45 10.87 -1.11
N ASN A 118 -2.36 10.10 -1.09
CA ASN A 118 -1.01 10.61 -0.95
C ASN A 118 -0.56 11.46 -2.16
N LEU A 119 -1.15 11.25 -3.34
CA LEU A 119 -0.87 12.06 -4.54
C LEU A 119 -1.93 13.16 -4.73
N ALA A 120 -3.18 12.87 -4.41
CA ALA A 120 -4.30 13.77 -4.63
C ALA A 120 -4.31 14.93 -3.63
N ALA A 121 -3.91 14.69 -2.38
CA ALA A 121 -3.98 15.66 -1.29
C ALA A 121 -2.64 15.85 -0.56
N ALA A 122 -1.54 15.32 -1.11
CA ALA A 122 -0.18 15.47 -0.59
C ALA A 122 0.85 15.38 -1.75
N GLU A 123 2.13 15.21 -1.44
CA GLU A 123 3.24 15.27 -2.40
C GLU A 123 3.76 13.89 -2.85
N GLY A 124 3.02 12.82 -2.53
CA GLY A 124 3.43 11.45 -2.84
C GLY A 124 4.55 10.94 -1.94
N HIS A 125 5.40 10.08 -2.50
CA HIS A 125 6.55 9.54 -1.77
C HIS A 125 7.72 10.54 -1.80
N PRO A 126 8.45 10.70 -0.68
CA PRO A 126 9.64 11.53 -0.65
C PRO A 126 10.70 11.09 -1.67
N ALA A 127 11.53 12.03 -2.13
CA ALA A 127 12.62 11.75 -3.07
C ALA A 127 13.55 10.62 -2.59
N ALA A 128 13.80 10.53 -1.29
CA ALA A 128 14.64 9.49 -0.69
C ALA A 128 14.02 8.07 -0.72
N VAL A 129 12.75 7.93 -1.08
CA VAL A 129 12.10 6.64 -1.35
C VAL A 129 12.05 6.40 -2.86
N MET A 130 11.75 7.45 -3.63
CA MET A 130 11.63 7.38 -5.09
C MET A 130 12.97 7.12 -5.81
N ASP A 131 14.10 7.50 -5.21
CA ASP A 131 15.43 7.30 -5.79
C ASP A 131 15.73 5.82 -6.09
N MET A 132 15.35 4.91 -5.19
CA MET A 132 15.50 3.47 -5.40
C MET A 132 14.61 2.97 -6.54
N SER A 133 13.37 3.45 -6.64
CA SER A 133 12.47 3.08 -7.74
C SER A 133 12.99 3.55 -9.10
N PHE A 134 13.50 4.79 -9.18
CA PHE A 134 14.08 5.31 -10.41
C PHE A 134 15.42 4.64 -10.76
N ALA A 135 16.23 4.28 -9.77
CA ALA A 135 17.43 3.47 -9.99
C ALA A 135 17.05 2.09 -10.58
N ASN A 136 15.98 1.48 -10.09
CA ASN A 136 15.47 0.21 -10.63
C ASN A 136 15.04 0.34 -12.09
N GLN A 137 14.31 1.41 -12.43
CA GLN A 137 13.94 1.68 -13.82
C GLN A 137 15.17 1.95 -14.72
N ALA A 138 16.13 2.74 -14.26
CA ALA A 138 17.33 3.08 -15.02
C ALA A 138 18.18 1.83 -15.33
N LEU A 139 18.46 1.01 -14.31
CA LEU A 139 19.26 -0.20 -14.46
C LEU A 139 18.51 -1.30 -15.23
N ALA A 140 17.18 -1.40 -15.09
CA ALA A 140 16.39 -2.30 -15.92
C ALA A 140 16.45 -1.91 -17.40
N VAL A 141 16.36 -0.61 -17.72
CA VAL A 141 16.53 -0.12 -19.11
C VAL A 141 17.94 -0.42 -19.62
N GLU A 142 18.98 -0.20 -18.81
CA GLU A 142 20.35 -0.58 -19.18
C GLU A 142 20.46 -2.09 -19.45
N HIS A 143 19.84 -2.92 -18.62
CA HIS A 143 19.83 -4.38 -18.82
C HIS A 143 19.15 -4.76 -20.13
N LEU A 144 18.02 -4.13 -20.48
CA LEU A 144 17.33 -4.34 -21.76
C LEU A 144 18.18 -3.88 -22.95
N VAL A 145 18.93 -2.78 -22.83
CA VAL A 145 19.84 -2.33 -23.89
C VAL A 145 20.94 -3.34 -24.14
N LYS A 146 21.52 -3.91 -23.07
CA LYS A 146 22.63 -4.87 -23.15
C LYS A 146 22.20 -6.28 -23.57
N HIS A 147 21.08 -6.76 -23.05
CA HIS A 147 20.67 -8.17 -23.14
C HIS A 147 19.30 -8.37 -23.77
N GLY A 148 18.53 -7.31 -24.04
CA GLY A 148 17.14 -7.40 -24.48
C GLY A 148 16.94 -8.10 -25.81
N ARG A 149 17.96 -8.13 -26.69
CA ARG A 149 17.89 -8.84 -27.98
C ARG A 149 17.76 -10.36 -27.83
N THR A 150 18.21 -10.92 -26.71
CA THR A 150 18.12 -12.35 -26.43
C THR A 150 16.90 -12.71 -25.58
N LEU A 151 16.10 -11.72 -25.17
CA LEU A 151 14.91 -11.94 -24.37
C LEU A 151 13.71 -12.25 -25.29
N GLU A 152 12.87 -13.16 -24.82
CA GLU A 152 11.58 -13.46 -25.43
C GLU A 152 10.57 -12.36 -25.08
N ARG A 153 9.45 -12.31 -25.81
CA ARG A 153 8.35 -11.37 -25.53
C ARG A 153 7.51 -11.85 -24.35
N ARG A 154 8.03 -11.68 -23.14
CA ARG A 154 7.34 -12.01 -21.88
C ARG A 154 7.71 -11.02 -20.78
N VAL A 155 6.97 -11.08 -19.67
CA VAL A 155 7.29 -10.30 -18.47
C VAL A 155 8.40 -11.01 -17.71
N TYR A 156 9.49 -10.29 -17.44
CA TYR A 156 10.59 -10.77 -16.62
C TYR A 156 10.60 -10.04 -15.27
N PRO A 157 10.92 -10.74 -14.17
CA PRO A 157 11.32 -10.04 -12.95
C PRO A 157 12.62 -9.27 -13.20
N VAL A 158 12.86 -8.23 -12.40
CA VAL A 158 14.15 -7.54 -12.39
C VAL A 158 15.23 -8.54 -11.91
N PRO A 159 16.38 -8.66 -12.60
CA PRO A 159 17.49 -9.50 -12.15
C PRO A 159 17.97 -9.12 -10.74
N THR A 160 18.23 -10.14 -9.91
CA THR A 160 18.66 -9.96 -8.50
C THR A 160 19.92 -9.13 -8.35
N GLU A 161 20.82 -9.15 -9.33
CA GLU A 161 22.05 -8.36 -9.34
C GLU A 161 21.77 -6.85 -9.37
N ILE A 162 20.69 -6.45 -10.05
CA ILE A 162 20.26 -5.04 -10.12
C ILE A 162 19.76 -4.60 -8.74
N ASP A 163 18.91 -5.40 -8.09
CA ASP A 163 18.42 -5.09 -6.74
C ASP A 163 19.58 -4.96 -5.73
N ARG A 164 20.58 -5.85 -5.82
CA ARG A 164 21.79 -5.77 -4.98
C ARG A 164 22.60 -4.50 -5.24
N GLU A 165 22.75 -4.12 -6.50
CA GLU A 165 23.49 -2.91 -6.86
C GLU A 165 22.78 -1.64 -6.39
N ILE A 166 21.45 -1.59 -6.49
CA ILE A 166 20.66 -0.47 -5.97
C ILE A 166 20.80 -0.36 -4.46
N ALA A 167 20.72 -1.48 -3.74
CA ALA A 167 20.93 -1.50 -2.29
C ALA A 167 22.33 -0.97 -1.93
N ARG A 168 23.37 -1.42 -2.64
CA ARG A 168 24.75 -0.94 -2.44
C ARG A 168 24.87 0.57 -2.68
N LEU A 169 24.32 1.07 -3.79
CA LEU A 169 24.33 2.49 -4.13
C LEU A 169 23.56 3.33 -3.09
N LYS A 170 22.43 2.81 -2.58
CA LYS A 170 21.64 3.48 -1.54
C LYS A 170 22.39 3.57 -0.21
N LEU A 171 23.03 2.49 0.24
CA LEU A 171 23.84 2.51 1.45
C LEU A 171 24.98 3.52 1.34
N ALA A 172 25.66 3.55 0.19
CA ALA A 172 26.71 4.52 -0.09
C ALA A 172 26.20 5.97 -0.04
N SER A 173 25.02 6.26 -0.62
CA SER A 173 24.44 7.61 -0.60
C SER A 173 23.98 8.05 0.81
N LEU A 174 23.63 7.08 1.67
CA LEU A 174 23.32 7.32 3.08
C LEU A 174 24.57 7.39 3.98
N GLY A 175 25.77 7.15 3.44
CA GLY A 175 27.00 7.07 4.22
C GLY A 175 27.07 5.86 5.17
N VAL A 176 26.24 4.84 4.93
CA VAL A 176 26.17 3.63 5.75
C VAL A 176 27.19 2.61 5.24
N ARG A 177 27.98 2.06 6.16
CA ARG A 177 28.88 0.93 5.90
C ARG A 177 28.30 -0.33 6.53
N ILE A 178 28.56 -1.47 5.89
CA ILE A 178 28.13 -2.79 6.35
C ILE A 178 29.33 -3.74 6.33
N ASP A 179 29.22 -4.84 7.07
CA ASP A 179 30.25 -5.88 7.10
C ASP A 179 30.29 -6.69 5.79
N GLU A 180 31.45 -7.29 5.52
CA GLU A 180 31.62 -8.28 4.46
C GLU A 180 31.89 -9.66 5.08
N LEU A 181 31.33 -10.70 4.47
CA LEU A 181 31.59 -12.06 4.91
C LEU A 181 33.07 -12.41 4.71
N THR A 182 33.71 -12.91 5.77
CA THR A 182 35.03 -13.53 5.70
C THR A 182 34.99 -14.78 4.80
N PRO A 183 36.13 -15.20 4.22
CA PRO A 183 36.20 -16.43 3.43
C PRO A 183 35.66 -17.66 4.17
N ASP A 184 35.94 -17.78 5.47
CA ASP A 184 35.46 -18.89 6.31
C ASP A 184 33.94 -18.86 6.48
N GLN A 185 33.33 -17.69 6.67
CA GLN A 185 31.87 -17.55 6.73
C GLN A 185 31.20 -17.89 5.38
N GLN A 186 31.82 -17.49 4.26
CA GLN A 186 31.32 -17.85 2.93
C GLN A 186 31.38 -19.36 2.70
N ALA A 187 32.51 -19.99 3.07
CA ALA A 187 32.68 -21.44 2.98
C ALA A 187 31.67 -22.18 3.87
N TYR A 188 31.46 -21.72 5.10
CA TYR A 188 30.48 -22.29 6.01
C TYR A 188 29.06 -22.25 5.44
N LEU A 189 28.60 -21.09 4.96
CA LEU A 189 27.25 -20.91 4.40
C LEU A 189 27.01 -21.70 3.10
N ALA A 190 28.06 -21.97 2.34
CA ALA A 190 28.00 -22.80 1.13
C ALA A 190 28.12 -24.31 1.43
N SER A 191 28.44 -24.70 2.67
CA SER A 191 28.66 -26.09 3.05
C SER A 191 27.40 -26.77 3.59
N TRP A 192 27.16 -28.01 3.20
CA TRP A 192 26.12 -28.89 3.76
C TRP A 192 26.61 -29.72 4.95
N GLN A 193 27.89 -29.56 5.32
CA GLN A 193 28.58 -30.41 6.31
C GLN A 193 28.32 -29.98 7.76
N HIS A 194 27.81 -28.77 7.95
CA HIS A 194 27.53 -28.19 9.26
C HIS A 194 26.05 -27.78 9.30
N GLY A 195 25.16 -28.78 9.26
CA GLY A 195 23.72 -28.57 9.21
C GLY A 195 23.01 -28.71 10.57
N THR A 196 21.94 -27.94 10.73
CA THR A 196 20.60 -28.49 10.99
C THR A 196 19.80 -28.41 9.71
#